data_AF-A0A0Q9JR69-F1
#
_entry.id   AF-A0A0Q9JR69-F1
#
_cell.length_a   1.000
_cell.length_b   1.000
_cell.length_c   1.000
_cell.angle_alpha   90.00
_cell.angle_beta   90.00
_cell.angle_gamma   90.00
#
_symmetry.space_group_name_H-M   'P 1'
#
loop_
_entity.id
_entity.type
_entity.pdbx_description
1 polymer ?
#
loop_
_entity_poly.entity_id
_entity_poly.type
_entity_poly.pdbx_seq_one_letter_code
_entity_poly.pdbx_strand_id
1 'polypeptide(L)' 'MLAAFPVIEKAFHKKLQEGYKLVAFKYEANDQTGHESLDIVFSKGYERFVLMQGKGCYAGGYSHATFGREGERGEML' A
#
# COMPACT_ATOMS: atom_id res chain seq x y z
N MET A 1 7.23 6.58 -8.75
CA MET A 1 6.74 5.24 -8.33
C MET A 1 5.43 5.36 -7.54
N LEU A 2 5.37 6.18 -6.47
CA LEU A 2 4.11 6.45 -5.74
C LEU A 2 3.06 7.23 -6.55
N ALA A 3 3.47 8.15 -7.42
CA ALA A 3 2.55 8.95 -8.24
C ALA A 3 1.65 8.12 -9.19
N ALA A 4 2.01 6.85 -9.43
CA ALA A 4 1.14 5.92 -10.16
C ALA A 4 -0.07 5.50 -9.29
N PHE A 5 0.00 5.60 -7.97
CA PHE A 5 -1.02 5.15 -7.02
C PHE A 5 -1.49 6.33 -6.15
N PRO A 6 -2.35 7.23 -6.67
CA PRO A 6 -2.66 8.50 -5.98
C PRO A 6 -3.32 8.31 -4.61
N VAL A 7 -4.08 7.22 -4.42
CA VAL A 7 -4.72 6.90 -3.13
C VAL A 7 -3.69 6.45 -2.11
N ILE A 8 -2.79 5.53 -2.48
CA ILE A 8 -1.74 5.06 -1.59
C ILE A 8 -0.76 6.19 -1.23
N GLU A 9 -0.51 7.12 -2.15
CA GLU A 9 0.35 8.28 -1.90
C GLU A 9 -0.26 9.21 -0.85
N LYS A 10 -1.55 9.53 -0.95
CA LYS A 10 -2.24 10.34 0.06
C LYS A 10 -2.26 9.63 1.43
N ALA A 11 -2.53 8.33 1.44
CA ALA A 11 -2.54 7.53 2.66
C ALA A 11 -1.14 7.46 3.30
N PHE A 12 -0.09 7.29 2.49
CA PHE A 12 1.30 7.27 2.94
C PHE A 12 1.66 8.54 3.71
N HIS A 13 1.40 9.72 3.13
CA HIS A 13 1.69 10.99 3.78
C HIS A 13 0.89 11.18 5.08
N LYS A 14 -0.39 10.76 5.08
CA LYS A 14 -1.23 10.80 6.29
C LYS A 14 -0.65 9.91 7.40
N LYS A 15 -0.19 8.70 7.09
CA LYS A 15 0.42 7.80 8.08
C LYS A 15 1.72 8.34 8.66
N LEU A 16 2.55 9.01 7.85
CA LEU A 16 3.72 9.70 8.38
C LEU A 16 3.34 10.81 9.37
N GLN A 17 2.29 11.60 9.07
CA GLN A 17 1.78 12.64 9.98
C GLN A 17 1.16 12.07 11.27
N GLU A 18 0.55 10.88 11.21
CA GLU A 18 0.02 10.13 12.36
C GLU A 18 1.13 9.50 13.24
N GLY A 19 2.41 9.70 12.89
CA GLY A 19 3.58 9.25 13.64
C GLY A 19 4.03 7.81 13.34
N TYR A 20 3.54 7.21 12.26
CA TYR A 20 4.06 5.92 11.79
C TYR A 20 5.44 6.12 11.16
N LYS A 21 6.34 5.16 11.40
CA LYS A 21 7.67 5.15 10.81
C LYS A 21 7.68 4.23 9.60
N LEU A 22 8.19 4.72 8.48
CA LEU A 22 8.42 3.87 7.31
C LEU A 22 9.47 2.81 7.63
N VAL A 23 9.18 1.56 7.28
CA VAL A 23 10.10 0.42 7.41
C VAL A 23 10.59 -0.04 6.05
N ALA A 24 9.67 -0.27 5.12
CA ALA A 24 10.00 -0.81 3.80
C ALA A 24 9.02 -0.37 2.72
N PHE A 25 9.51 -0.38 1.49
CA PHE A 25 8.73 -0.26 0.27
C PHE A 25 8.98 -1.50 -0.59
N LYS A 26 7.90 -2.17 -1.02
CA LYS A 26 7.96 -3.28 -1.95
C LYS A 26 7.02 -3.00 -3.11
N TYR A 27 7.56 -3.12 -4.32
CA TYR A 27 6.79 -3.01 -5.54
C TYR A 27 6.97 -4.27 -6.35
N GLU A 28 5.88 -4.81 -6.88
CA GLU A 28 5.88 -5.96 -7.76
C GLU A 28 5.10 -5.63 -9.02
N ALA A 29 5.66 -5.92 -10.17
CA ALA A 29 4.99 -5.81 -11.46
C ALA A 29 5.06 -7.16 -12.17
N ASN A 30 3.94 -7.56 -12.77
CA ASN A 30 3.84 -8.73 -13.60
C ASN A 30 3.44 -8.28 -15.02
N ASP A 31 4.43 -8.27 -15.90
CA ASP A 31 4.29 -7.81 -17.28
C ASP A 31 3.34 -8.72 -18.10
N GLN A 32 3.17 -9.99 -17.74
CA GLN A 32 2.29 -10.91 -18.46
C GLN A 32 0.81 -10.64 -18.18
N THR A 33 0.48 -10.25 -16.94
CA THR A 33 -0.91 -9.99 -16.52
C THR A 33 -1.23 -8.49 -16.44
N GLY A 34 -0.24 -7.63 -16.67
CA GLY A 34 -0.35 -6.18 -16.49
C GLY A 34 -0.72 -5.79 -15.05
N HIS A 35 -0.37 -6.63 -14.07
CA HIS A 35 -0.69 -6.41 -12.67
C HIS A 35 0.51 -5.79 -11.95
N GLU A 36 0.28 -4.67 -11.27
CA GLU A 36 1.26 -3.99 -10.43
C GLU A 36 0.72 -3.95 -8.99
N SER A 37 1.56 -4.17 -8.00
CA SER A 37 1.22 -3.99 -6.59
C SER A 37 2.28 -3.20 -5.85
N LEU A 38 1.84 -2.32 -4.96
CA LEU A 38 2.68 -1.56 -4.07
C LEU A 38 2.30 -1.87 -2.62
N ASP A 39 3.27 -2.37 -1.86
CA ASP A 39 3.17 -2.62 -0.43
C ASP A 39 4.13 -1.69 0.33
N ILE A 40 3.61 -0.96 1.29
CA ILE A 40 4.36 -0.04 2.14
C ILE A 40 4.23 -0.52 3.58
N VAL A 41 5.37 -0.86 4.18
CA VAL A 41 5.41 -1.34 5.56
C VAL A 41 5.75 -0.20 6.49
N PHE A 42 4.91 0.00 7.50
CA PHE A 42 5.08 0.96 8.56
C PHE A 42 5.28 0.27 9.91
N SER A 43 5.85 1.00 10.87
CA SER A 43 5.86 0.62 12.28
C SER A 43 5.33 1.74 13.18
N LYS A 44 4.68 1.36 14.27
CA LYS A 44 4.29 2.26 15.38
C LYS A 44 4.47 1.50 16.69
N GLY A 45 5.43 1.95 17.51
CA GLY A 45 5.88 1.14 18.65
C GLY A 45 6.54 -0.17 18.18
N TYR A 46 6.06 -1.29 18.70
CA TYR A 46 6.52 -2.64 18.32
C TYR A 46 5.68 -3.30 17.22
N GLU A 47 4.63 -2.62 16.76
CA GLU A 47 3.68 -3.16 15.80
C GLU A 47 4.05 -2.74 14.37
N ARG A 48 3.76 -3.62 13.41
CA ARG A 48 3.93 -3.39 11.98
C ARG A 48 2.60 -3.33 11.27
N PHE A 49 2.54 -2.49 10.26
CA PHE A 49 1.34 -2.23 9.47
C PHE A 49 1.70 -2.24 7.99
N VAL A 50 0.78 -2.72 7.16
CA VAL A 50 0.95 -2.79 5.71
C VAL A 50 -0.11 -1.92 5.06
N LEU A 51 0.33 -0.99 4.23
CA LEU A 51 -0.49 -0.22 3.31
C LEU A 51 -0.28 -0.79 1.92
N MET A 52 -1.33 -1.29 1.28
CA MET A 52 -1.21 -1.96 -0.02
C MET A 52 -2.20 -1.41 -1.05
N GLN A 53 -1.78 -1.36 -2.30
CA GLN A 53 -2.67 -1.09 -3.43
C GLN A 53 -2.17 -1.84 -4.67
N GLY A 54 -3.08 -2.53 -5.35
CA GLY A 54 -2.85 -3.16 -6.64
C GLY A 54 -3.37 -2.29 -7.79
N LYS A 55 -2.91 -2.60 -9.00
CA LYS A 55 -3.41 -2.08 -10.27
C LYS A 55 -3.41 -3.25 -11.24
N GLY A 56 -4.55 -3.58 -11.83
CA GLY A 56 -4.65 -4.73 -12.71
C GLY A 56 -5.65 -4.54 -13.84
N CYS A 57 -5.40 -5.22 -14.95
CA CYS A 57 -6.25 -5.20 -16.13
C CYS A 57 -7.68 -5.71 -15.83
N TYR A 58 -7.83 -6.66 -14.90
CA TYR A 58 -9.12 -7.23 -14.51
C TYR A 58 -9.90 -6.37 -13.50
N ALA A 59 -9.24 -5.46 -12.78
CA ALA A 59 -9.86 -4.61 -11.77
C ALA A 59 -10.41 -3.30 -12.36
N GLY A 60 -10.29 -3.08 -13.67
CA GLY A 60 -10.67 -1.81 -14.32
C GLY A 60 -9.78 -0.62 -13.95
N GLY A 61 -8.61 -0.87 -13.33
CA GLY A 61 -7.73 0.17 -12.82
C GLY A 61 -7.03 -0.23 -11.51
N TYR A 62 -7.07 0.67 -10.52
CA TYR A 62 -6.48 0.46 -9.19
C TYR A 62 -7.46 -0.28 -8.27
N SER A 63 -6.96 -1.22 -7.48
CA SER A 63 -7.72 -1.77 -6.35
C SER A 63 -7.94 -0.69 -5.29
N HIS A 64 -8.89 -0.93 -4.38
CA HIS A 64 -8.96 -0.17 -3.14
C HIS A 64 -7.63 -0.30 -2.40
N ALA A 65 -7.11 0.82 -1.88
CA ALA A 65 -5.99 0.79 -0.97
C ALA A 65 -6.46 0.23 0.38
N THR A 66 -5.67 -0.63 0.99
CA THR A 66 -5.98 -1.17 2.32
C THR A 66 -4.85 -0.90 3.29
N PHE A 67 -5.19 -0.71 4.56
CA PHE A 67 -4.23 -0.52 5.64
C PHE A 67 -4.61 -1.40 6.83
N GLY A 68 -3.66 -2.16 7.34
CA GLY A 68 -3.90 -3.00 8.50
C GLY A 68 -2.61 -3.43 9.17
N ARG A 69 -2.75 -4.11 10.30
CA ARG A 69 -1.63 -4.75 10.97
C ARG A 69 -1.08 -5.88 10.09
N GLU A 70 0.24 -6.02 10.06
CA GLU A 70 0.90 -7.11 9.35
C GLU A 70 0.39 -8.47 9.87
N GLY A 71 -0.13 -9.32 8.98
CA GLY A 71 -0.75 -10.61 9.32
C GLY A 71 -2.28 -10.56 9.53
N GLU A 72 -2.90 -9.38 9.46
CA GLU A 72 -4.35 -9.20 9.54
C GLU A 72 -4.94 -8.70 8.21
N ARG A 73 -6.26 -8.81 8.07
CA ARG A 73 -6.97 -8.24 6.92
C ARG A 73 -7.04 -6.72 7.09
N GLY A 74 -6.41 -5.97 6.19
CA GLY A 74 -6.44 -4.51 6.21
C GLY A 74 -7.82 -3.92 5.95
N GLU A 75 -8.08 -2.76 6.56
CA GLU A 75 -9.27 -1.94 6.33
C GLU A 75 -9.12 -1.14 5.03
N MET A 76 -10.21 -0.97 4.28
CA MET A 76 -10.21 -0.16 3.06
C MET A 76 -10.10 1.34 3.39
N LEU A 77 -9.36 2.08 2.56
CA LEU A 77 -9.10 3.52 2.71
C LEU A 77 -9.86 4.40 1.72
#